data_AF-V4IY09-F1
#
_entry.id   AF-V4IY09-F1
#
_cell.length_a   1.000
_cell.length_b   1.000
_cell.length_c   1.000
_cell.angle_alpha   90.00
_cell.angle_beta   90.00
_cell.angle_gamma   90.00
#
_symmetry.space_group_name_H-M   'P 1'
#
loop_
_entity.id
_entity.type
_entity.pdbx_description
1 polymer ?
#
loop_
_entity_poly.entity_id
_entity_poly.type
_entity_poly.pdbx_seq_one_letter_code
_entity_poly.pdbx_strand_id
1 'polypeptide(L)'
;MAFSLSALFELGWMESSGREGELRTDGIYEYTRNPQSVGFITFIVGTILAVNSSKLAVHGFLTALVYILFPFAEEPWLREHYGDEYEEYCEQTPRFVTGESMKRLLCE
;
A
#
# COMPACT_ATOMS: atom_id res chain seq x y z
N MET A 1 10.52 -17.29 9.63
CA MET A 1 10.14 -16.38 10.75
C MET A 1 11.24 -15.36 11.06
N ALA A 2 12.49 -15.76 11.28
CA ALA A 2 13.59 -14.80 11.50
C ALA A 2 13.79 -13.81 10.34
N PHE A 3 13.70 -14.27 9.09
CA PHE A 3 13.84 -13.43 7.89
C PHE A 3 12.69 -12.41 7.74
N SER A 4 11.48 -12.78 8.16
CA SER A 4 10.31 -11.89 8.12
C SER A 4 10.39 -10.80 9.21
N LEU A 5 10.98 -11.13 10.36
CA LEU A 5 11.24 -10.18 11.45
C LEU A 5 12.38 -9.21 11.13
N SER A 6 13.43 -9.64 10.43
CA SER A 6 14.49 -8.74 9.96
C SER A 6 14.02 -7.83 8.84
N ALA A 7 13.17 -8.32 7.93
CA ALA A 7 12.56 -7.51 6.89
C ALA A 7 11.69 -6.38 7.47
N LEU A 8 10.94 -6.63 8.56
CA LEU A 8 10.16 -5.61 9.26
C LEU A 8 11.02 -4.49 9.89
N PHE A 9 12.24 -4.81 10.32
CA PHE A 9 13.17 -3.83 10.89
C PHE A 9 13.98 -3.06 9.83
N GLU A 10 14.23 -3.64 8.65
CA GLU A 10 14.98 -2.98 7.56
C GLU A 10 14.11 -2.21 6.55
N LEU A 11 12.84 -2.59 6.31
CA LEU A 11 11.98 -1.96 5.29
C LEU A 11 11.51 -0.53 5.60
N GLY A 12 11.84 0.05 6.76
CA GLY A 12 11.43 1.42 7.08
C GLY A 12 10.04 1.51 7.69
N TRP A 13 9.80 0.77 8.78
CA TRP A 13 8.63 0.97 9.66
C TRP A 13 8.54 2.42 10.20
N MET A 14 9.66 3.16 10.19
CA MET A 14 9.75 4.55 10.66
C MET A 14 9.00 5.54 9.75
N GLU A 15 8.95 5.33 8.44
CA GLU A 15 8.22 6.23 7.50
C GLU A 15 6.72 5.87 7.40
N SER A 16 6.34 4.61 7.68
CA SER A 16 4.94 4.17 7.73
C SER A 16 4.29 4.34 9.12
N SER A 17 4.99 4.94 10.08
CA SER A 17 4.58 4.98 11.50
C SER A 17 3.64 6.14 11.87
N GLY A 18 3.19 6.95 10.91
CA GLY A 18 2.32 8.10 11.19
C GLY A 18 2.98 9.16 12.09
N ARG A 19 4.31 9.26 12.07
CA ARG A 19 5.03 10.37 12.72
C ARG A 19 4.80 11.63 11.90
N GLU A 20 4.51 12.74 12.58
CA GLU A 20 4.37 14.07 12.00
C GLU A 20 5.56 14.38 11.07
N GLY A 21 5.25 14.59 9.79
CA GLY A 21 6.19 14.86 8.71
C GLY A 21 5.46 15.47 7.52
N GLU A 22 6.16 15.92 6.49
CA GLU A 22 5.54 16.45 5.28
C GLU A 22 4.82 15.35 4.49
N LEU A 23 3.66 15.69 3.90
CA LEU A 23 2.91 14.79 3.03
C LEU A 23 3.77 14.38 1.82
N ARG A 24 4.08 13.09 1.70
CA ARG A 24 4.86 12.55 0.58
C ARG A 24 3.96 12.21 -0.61
N THR A 25 4.18 12.90 -1.71
CA THR A 25 3.43 12.73 -2.97
C THR A 25 4.32 12.35 -4.14
N ASP A 26 5.63 12.18 -3.93
CA ASP A 26 6.66 11.96 -4.94
C ASP A 26 7.06 10.48 -5.11
N GLY A 27 7.67 10.16 -6.26
CA GLY A 27 8.19 8.83 -6.57
C GLY A 27 7.08 7.79 -6.67
N ILE A 28 7.14 6.72 -5.88
CA ILE A 28 6.12 5.65 -5.95
C ILE A 28 4.71 6.15 -5.55
N TYR A 29 4.65 7.24 -4.76
CA TYR A 29 3.40 7.87 -4.35
C TYR A 29 2.71 8.64 -5.48
N GLU A 30 3.36 8.87 -6.63
CA GLU A 30 2.73 9.51 -7.80
C GLU A 30 1.81 8.54 -8.57
N TYR A 31 1.99 7.22 -8.41
CA TYR A 31 1.21 6.21 -9.13
C TYR A 31 0.02 5.71 -8.32
N THR A 32 0.14 5.73 -7.00
CA THR A 32 -0.90 5.34 -6.06
C THR A 32 -0.62 5.97 -4.69
N ARG A 33 -1.68 6.40 -4.00
CA ARG A 33 -1.56 6.91 -2.64
C ARG A 33 -1.40 5.85 -1.55
N ASN A 34 -1.52 4.56 -1.90
CA ASN A 34 -1.33 3.45 -0.97
C ASN A 34 -0.38 2.38 -1.54
N PRO A 35 0.88 2.73 -1.85
CA PRO A 35 1.82 1.82 -2.52
C PRO A 35 2.11 0.56 -1.69
N GLN A 36 2.12 0.69 -0.36
CA GLN A 36 2.32 -0.42 0.57
C GLN A 36 1.17 -1.42 0.50
N SER A 37 -0.08 -0.95 0.53
CA SER A 37 -1.27 -1.81 0.40
C SER A 37 -1.25 -2.58 -0.92
N VAL A 38 -0.91 -1.90 -2.03
CA VAL A 38 -0.75 -2.54 -3.35
C VAL A 38 0.34 -3.61 -3.33
N GLY A 39 1.50 -3.30 -2.73
CA GLY A 39 2.61 -4.24 -2.60
C GLY A 39 2.24 -5.50 -1.81
N PHE A 40 1.60 -5.35 -0.65
CA PHE A 40 1.15 -6.48 0.16
C PHE A 40 0.09 -7.33 -0.54
N ILE A 41 -0.90 -6.71 -1.18
CA ILE A 41 -1.92 -7.44 -1.95
C ILE A 41 -1.26 -8.24 -3.07
N THR A 42 -0.33 -7.64 -3.80
CA THR A 42 0.39 -8.30 -4.90
C THR A 42 1.21 -9.49 -4.40
N PHE A 43 1.94 -9.31 -3.30
CA PHE A 43 2.72 -10.38 -2.66
C PHE A 43 1.83 -11.55 -2.21
N ILE A 44 0.70 -11.26 -1.58
CA ILE A 44 -0.25 -12.26 -1.10
C ILE A 44 -0.81 -13.05 -2.28
N VAL A 45 -1.28 -12.37 -3.34
CA VAL A 45 -1.82 -13.02 -4.54
C VAL A 45 -0.77 -13.93 -5.19
N GLY A 46 0.47 -13.44 -5.36
CA GLY A 46 1.56 -14.26 -5.89
C GLY A 46 1.84 -15.51 -5.05
N THR A 47 1.79 -15.38 -3.72
CA THR A 47 2.00 -16.50 -2.79
C THR A 47 0.87 -17.54 -2.90
N ILE A 48 -0.39 -17.10 -2.97
CA ILE A 48 -1.55 -17.99 -3.14
C ILE A 48 -1.38 -18.82 -4.42
N LEU A 49 -1.01 -18.16 -5.53
CA LEU A 49 -0.81 -18.81 -6.83
C LEU A 49 0.38 -19.79 -6.82
N ALA A 50 1.50 -19.43 -6.17
CA ALA A 50 2.71 -20.24 -6.17
C ALA A 50 2.59 -21.53 -5.34
N VAL A 51 1.89 -21.49 -4.21
CA VAL A 51 1.84 -22.62 -3.25
C VAL A 51 0.70 -23.59 -3.54
N ASN A 52 -0.35 -23.15 -4.24
CA ASN A 52 -1.52 -23.97 -4.61
C ASN A 52 -2.15 -24.74 -3.43
N SER A 53 -2.31 -24.07 -2.28
CA SER A 53 -2.87 -24.63 -1.05
C SER A 53 -4.18 -23.94 -0.69
N SER A 54 -5.26 -24.71 -0.54
CA SER A 54 -6.59 -24.17 -0.21
C SER A 54 -6.62 -23.46 1.14
N LYS A 55 -5.89 -23.97 2.14
CA LYS A 55 -5.78 -23.33 3.46
C LYS A 55 -5.07 -21.98 3.36
N LEU A 56 -3.99 -21.92 2.58
CA LEU A 56 -3.26 -20.67 2.36
C LEU A 56 -4.09 -19.69 1.53
N ALA A 57 -4.86 -20.17 0.55
CA ALA A 57 -5.75 -19.33 -0.24
C ALA A 57 -6.80 -18.64 0.62
N VAL A 58 -7.46 -19.36 1.55
CA VAL A 58 -8.43 -18.76 2.48
C VAL A 58 -7.76 -17.74 3.39
N HIS A 59 -6.62 -18.10 3.99
CA HIS A 59 -5.89 -17.17 4.87
C HIS A 59 -5.44 -15.93 4.11
N GLY A 60 -4.78 -16.10 2.96
CA GLY A 60 -4.30 -15.03 2.11
C GLY A 60 -5.43 -14.13 1.62
N PHE A 61 -6.59 -14.69 1.25
CA PHE A 61 -7.75 -13.89 0.88
C PHE A 61 -8.21 -12.98 2.03
N LEU A 62 -8.33 -13.51 3.24
CA LEU A 62 -8.70 -12.71 4.42
C LEU A 62 -7.65 -11.62 4.71
N THR A 63 -6.37 -11.95 4.59
CA THR A 63 -5.28 -10.98 4.78
C THR A 63 -5.31 -9.89 3.69
N ALA A 64 -5.55 -10.25 2.42
CA ALA A 64 -5.66 -9.29 1.33
C ALA A 64 -6.84 -8.34 1.55
N LEU A 65 -7.98 -8.81 2.07
CA LEU A 65 -9.11 -7.95 2.43
C LEU A 65 -8.71 -6.90 3.48
N VAL A 66 -7.90 -7.25 4.48
CA VAL A 66 -7.41 -6.27 5.45
C VAL A 66 -6.62 -5.16 4.76
N TYR A 67 -5.70 -5.49 3.85
CA TYR A 67 -4.92 -4.49 3.11
C TYR A 67 -5.74 -3.69 2.08
N ILE A 68 -6.81 -4.26 1.54
CA ILE A 68 -7.77 -3.53 0.70
C ILE A 68 -8.55 -2.51 1.53
N LEU A 69 -8.91 -2.86 2.78
CA LEU A 69 -9.70 -2.01 3.66
C LEU A 69 -8.85 -0.98 4.42
N PHE A 70 -7.55 -1.25 4.61
CA PHE A 70 -6.65 -0.40 5.39
C PHE A 70 -6.65 1.08 4.94
N PRO A 71 -6.55 1.43 3.64
CA PRO A 71 -6.65 2.81 3.20
C PRO A 71 -7.94 3.51 3.65
N PHE A 72 -9.07 2.81 3.68
CA PHE A 72 -10.34 3.42 4.07
C PHE A 72 -10.37 3.84 5.54
N ALA A 73 -9.57 3.20 6.39
CA ALA A 73 -9.40 3.59 7.78
C ALA A 73 -8.35 4.70 7.96
N GLU A 74 -7.32 4.72 7.11
CA GLU A 74 -6.20 5.67 7.18
C GLU A 74 -6.52 7.03 6.55
N GLU A 75 -7.17 7.04 5.39
CA GLU A 75 -7.44 8.28 4.64
C GLU A 75 -8.26 9.33 5.40
N PRO A 76 -9.25 9.00 6.26
CA PRO A 76 -9.91 10.00 7.10
C PRO A 76 -8.95 10.71 8.06
N TRP A 77 -8.00 9.97 8.64
CA TRP A 77 -6.97 10.55 9.50
C TRP A 77 -6.01 11.45 8.71
N LEU A 78 -5.62 11.03 7.50
CA LEU A 78 -4.80 11.86 6.60
C LEU A 78 -5.51 13.16 6.20
N ARG A 79 -6.81 13.10 5.90
CA ARG A 79 -7.61 14.31 5.64
C ARG A 79 -7.66 15.25 6.84
N GLU A 80 -7.84 14.71 8.05
CA GLU A 80 -7.88 15.53 9.26
C GLU A 80 -6.53 16.18 9.58
N HIS A 81 -5.42 15.49 9.28
CA HIS A 81 -4.07 15.95 9.62
C HIS A 81 -3.47 16.91 8.58
N TYR A 82 -3.66 16.63 7.28
CA TYR A 82 -3.05 17.38 6.18
C TYR A 82 -4.03 18.31 5.43
N GLY A 83 -5.34 18.17 5.65
CA GLY A 83 -6.35 19.07 5.08
C GLY A 83 -6.32 19.13 3.55
N ASP A 84 -6.29 20.37 3.03
CA ASP A 84 -6.40 20.66 1.60
C ASP A 84 -5.27 20.03 0.77
N GLU A 85 -4.05 19.94 1.31
CA GLU A 85 -2.91 19.33 0.61
C GLU A 85 -3.18 17.86 0.27
N TYR A 86 -3.85 17.14 1.18
CA TYR A 86 -4.20 15.74 0.97
C TYR A 86 -5.41 15.57 0.05
N GLU A 87 -6.33 16.52 0.03
CA GLU A 87 -7.47 16.48 -0.90
C GLU A 87 -6.99 16.74 -2.34
N GLU A 88 -6.10 17.71 -2.56
CA GLU A 88 -5.46 17.95 -3.86
C GLU A 88 -4.68 16.70 -4.32
N TYR A 89 -3.95 16.07 -3.41
CA TYR A 89 -3.27 14.80 -3.71
C TYR A 89 -4.26 13.68 -4.09
N CYS A 90 -5.42 13.59 -3.43
CA CYS A 90 -6.45 12.61 -3.74
C CYS A 90 -7.09 12.81 -5.12
N GLU A 91 -7.14 14.04 -5.64
CA GLU A 91 -7.64 14.35 -6.99
C GLU A 91 -6.66 13.92 -8.08
N GLN A 92 -5.35 14.05 -7.82
CA GLN A 92 -4.30 13.76 -8.78
C GLN A 92 -3.90 12.28 -8.80
N THR A 93 -4.00 11.60 -7.65
CA THR A 93 -3.45 10.26 -7.46
C THR A 93 -4.52 9.25 -7.03
N PRO A 94 -4.66 8.11 -7.76
CA PRO A 94 -5.68 7.13 -7.45
C PRO A 94 -5.36 6.35 -6.15
N ARG A 95 -6.41 5.93 -5.44
CA ARG A 95 -6.31 5.14 -4.20
C ARG A 95 -5.46 3.89 -4.36
N PHE A 96 -5.68 3.16 -5.45
CA PHE A 96 -4.95 1.97 -5.85
C PHE A 96 -4.42 2.15 -7.28
N VAL A 97 -3.43 1.36 -7.67
CA VAL A 97 -2.88 1.39 -9.04
C VAL A 97 -3.96 1.18 -10.10
N THR A 98 -3.95 2.03 -11.12
CA THR A 98 -4.79 1.89 -12.32
C THR A 98 -3.97 1.34 -13.49
N GLY A 99 -4.64 0.98 -14.59
CA GLY A 99 -3.94 0.58 -15.82
C GLY A 99 -3.04 1.69 -16.39
N GLU A 100 -3.37 2.96 -16.15
CA GLU A 100 -2.56 4.11 -16.57
C GLU A 100 -1.35 4.29 -15.65
N SER A 101 -1.52 4.18 -14.33
CA SER A 101 -0.44 4.18 -13.35
C SER A 101 0.60 3.09 -13.67
N MET A 102 0.13 1.87 -13.98
CA MET A 102 1.00 0.75 -14.32
C MET A 102 1.78 0.97 -15.62
N LYS A 103 1.16 1.59 -16.64
CA LYS A 103 1.86 1.92 -17.89
C LYS A 103 2.96 2.94 -17.66
N ARG A 104 2.72 3.96 -16.83
CA ARG A 104 3.74 4.96 -16.49
C ARG A 104 4.91 4.33 -15.77
N LEU A 105 4.65 3.51 -14.74
CA LEU A 105 5.68 2.83 -13.96
C LEU A 105 6.57 1.89 -14.80
N LEU A 106 6.03 1.26 -15.84
CA LEU A 106 6.76 0.32 -16.70
C LEU A 106 7.52 1.00 -17.86
N CYS A 107 7.22 2.27 -18.16
CA CYS A 107 7.82 3.02 -19.26
C CYS A 107 8.95 3.97 -18.83
N GLU A 108 9.15 4.17 -17.53
CA GLU A 108 10.31 4.84 -16.93
C GLU A 108 11.43 3.87 -16.62
#